data_AF-A0A961W9N6-F1
#
_entry.id   AF-A0A961W9N6-F1
#
_cell.length_a   1.000
_cell.length_b   1.000
_cell.length_c   1.000
_cell.angle_alpha   90.00
_cell.angle_beta   90.00
_cell.angle_gamma   90.00
#
_symmetry.space_group_name_H-M   'P 1'
#
loop_
_entity.id
_entity.type
_entity.pdbx_description
1 polymer ?
#
loop_
_entity_poly.entity_id
_entity_poly.type
_entity_poly.pdbx_seq_one_letter_code
_entity_poly.pdbx_strand_id
1 'polypeptide(L)'
;SSYALAPAVAVSSFIISTDVPLLFFWALALYAFIRLLEGRSALFGLMLAFAIALGLNAKYAMVYFPVLALAYLVLTPAARPALRRADMLFGLLAGFLGLIPNILWNAENGFITFAHTGDNIEGGGLSFALADFFGFVASQFAIAGPIILAVALYGLWRGFAKKSEGQAFPADRMVLFLSLPILTVLTLQAGLSRANPNWAATAFPALTLYASALMLRFGWRRMIAWNAALLGGIALVVLVFSAGARSDQMIVRRTNMKHMFGWEIVAAGIERAASEAGVTTVVIDNRKIAAAMVYYLRETGLDVRAYRRDGAPPTNHFELTRPADPATLQGPFLLVAQRAIESFGLAPERLDERDPITEEETRNWRQAARLYAVTPREEPDRER
;
A
#
# COMPACT_ATOMS: atom_id res chain seq x y z
N SER A 1 -10.30 -5.03 20.48
CA SER A 1 -9.03 -5.77 20.65
C SER A 1 -8.71 -6.64 19.44
N SER A 2 -9.59 -7.55 19.01
CA SER A 2 -9.29 -8.49 17.90
C SER A 2 -8.84 -7.84 16.59
N TYR A 3 -9.47 -6.73 16.17
CA TYR A 3 -9.07 -6.01 14.96
C TYR A 3 -7.73 -5.28 15.13
N ALA A 4 -7.57 -4.55 16.23
CA ALA A 4 -6.34 -3.81 16.54
C ALA A 4 -5.09 -4.71 16.66
N LEU A 5 -5.28 -5.98 17.02
CA LEU A 5 -4.20 -6.95 17.16
C LEU A 5 -3.95 -7.76 15.87
N ALA A 6 -4.82 -7.70 14.85
CA ALA A 6 -4.67 -8.50 13.64
C ALA A 6 -3.25 -8.35 13.05
N PRO A 7 -2.62 -9.42 12.53
CA PRO A 7 -1.19 -9.38 12.22
C PRO A 7 -0.87 -8.32 11.17
N ALA A 8 -1.75 -8.17 10.18
CA ALA A 8 -1.63 -7.12 9.17
C ALA A 8 -1.74 -5.71 9.77
N VAL A 9 -2.58 -5.49 10.79
CA VAL A 9 -2.72 -4.19 11.46
C VAL A 9 -1.50 -3.88 12.31
N ALA A 10 -0.97 -4.88 13.03
CA ALA A 10 0.26 -4.74 13.81
C ALA A 10 1.46 -4.43 12.91
N VAL A 11 1.67 -5.20 11.83
CA VAL A 11 2.76 -4.96 10.85
C VAL A 11 2.58 -3.61 10.15
N SER A 12 1.36 -3.27 9.71
CA SER A 12 1.09 -1.99 9.05
C SER A 12 1.31 -0.79 9.97
N SER A 13 1.23 -0.96 11.29
CA SER A 13 1.55 0.13 12.24
C SER A 13 3.04 0.50 12.26
N PHE A 14 3.93 -0.38 11.77
CA PHE A 14 5.37 -0.10 11.63
C PHE A 14 5.76 0.40 10.23
N ILE A 15 4.83 0.42 9.28
CA ILE A 15 5.10 0.79 7.88
C ILE A 15 4.17 1.92 7.49
N ILE A 16 4.72 3.03 6.99
CA ILE A 16 3.91 4.08 6.37
C ILE A 16 3.41 3.53 5.02
N SER A 17 2.15 3.11 5.00
CA SER A 17 1.43 2.62 3.82
C SER A 17 0.08 3.31 3.72
N THR A 18 -0.42 3.46 2.49
CA THR A 18 -1.77 3.95 2.20
C THR A 18 -2.88 3.09 2.83
N ASP A 19 -2.59 1.84 3.18
CA ASP A 19 -3.56 0.93 3.80
C ASP A 19 -3.95 1.35 5.21
N VAL A 20 -3.05 1.97 5.98
CA VAL A 20 -3.32 2.41 7.36
C VAL A 20 -4.42 3.49 7.41
N PRO A 21 -4.28 4.64 6.73
CA PRO A 21 -5.35 5.65 6.70
C PRO A 21 -6.63 5.11 6.05
N LEU A 22 -6.52 4.28 5.00
CA LEU A 22 -7.68 3.63 4.39
C LEU A 22 -8.49 2.82 5.42
N LEU A 23 -7.83 1.93 6.16
CA LEU A 23 -8.51 1.06 7.13
C LEU A 23 -9.09 1.84 8.32
N PHE A 24 -8.41 2.91 8.75
CA PHE A 24 -8.95 3.84 9.75
C PHE A 24 -10.25 4.50 9.26
N PHE A 25 -10.23 5.11 8.08
CA PHE A 25 -11.42 5.75 7.53
C PHE A 25 -12.51 4.75 7.15
N TRP A 26 -12.15 3.53 6.76
CA TRP A 26 -13.12 2.44 6.57
C TRP A 26 -13.86 2.09 7.86
N ALA A 27 -13.14 1.96 8.99
CA ALA A 27 -13.74 1.69 10.28
C ALA A 27 -14.62 2.85 10.76
N LEU A 28 -14.20 4.10 10.51
CA LEU A 28 -14.99 5.30 10.81
C LEU A 28 -16.27 5.34 9.97
N ALA A 29 -16.19 5.04 8.67
CA ALA A 29 -17.33 4.94 7.77
C ALA A 29 -18.29 3.83 8.19
N LEU A 30 -17.77 2.65 8.56
CA LEU A 30 -18.56 1.52 9.07
C LEU A 30 -19.34 1.92 10.33
N TYR A 31 -18.67 2.58 11.27
CA TYR A 31 -19.31 3.08 12.48
C TYR A 31 -20.41 4.12 12.15
N ALA A 32 -20.10 5.11 11.31
CA ALA A 32 -21.06 6.12 10.87
C ALA A 32 -22.30 5.49 10.23
N PHE A 33 -22.08 4.53 9.34
CA PHE A 33 -23.12 3.83 8.61
C PHE A 33 -24.04 3.02 9.55
N ILE A 34 -23.47 2.31 10.52
CA ILE A 34 -24.24 1.58 11.55
C ILE A 34 -25.13 2.57 12.33
N ARG A 35 -24.57 3.68 12.81
CA ARG A 35 -25.33 4.68 13.57
C ARG A 35 -26.43 5.33 12.73
N LEU A 36 -26.18 5.54 11.44
CA LEU A 36 -27.20 6.03 10.51
C LEU A 36 -28.28 4.99 10.24
N LEU A 37 -27.99 3.68 10.25
CA LEU A 37 -29.04 2.66 10.13
C LEU A 37 -29.94 2.61 11.38
N GLU A 38 -29.40 2.90 12.57
CA GLU A 38 -30.16 2.96 13.83
C GLU A 38 -31.08 4.18 13.93
N GLY A 39 -30.71 5.31 13.32
CA GLY A 39 -31.51 6.52 13.42
C GLY A 39 -30.96 7.72 12.65
N ARG A 40 -31.73 8.81 12.62
CA ARG A 40 -31.37 10.07 11.98
C ARG A 40 -30.29 10.81 12.77
N SER A 41 -29.24 11.26 12.09
CA SER A 41 -28.17 12.05 12.67
C SER A 41 -27.35 12.76 11.57
N ALA A 42 -27.43 14.09 11.53
CA ALA A 42 -26.60 14.89 10.64
C ALA A 42 -25.10 14.71 10.93
N LEU A 43 -24.73 14.55 12.22
CA LEU A 43 -23.35 14.30 12.64
C LEU A 43 -22.78 13.03 12.01
N PHE A 44 -23.54 11.94 12.01
CA PHE A 44 -23.07 10.68 11.40
C PHE A 44 -23.11 10.73 9.87
N GLY A 45 -24.01 11.51 9.27
CA GLY A 45 -23.96 11.83 7.83
C GLY A 45 -22.65 12.54 7.46
N LEU A 46 -22.28 13.58 8.20
CA LEU A 46 -21.02 14.31 8.00
C LEU A 46 -19.80 13.42 8.24
N MET A 47 -19.81 12.61 9.31
CA MET A 47 -18.73 11.67 9.61
C MET A 47 -18.55 10.64 8.50
N LEU A 48 -19.64 10.14 7.92
CA LEU A 48 -19.59 9.21 6.78
C LEU A 48 -18.98 9.88 5.53
N ALA A 49 -19.42 11.10 5.20
CA ALA A 49 -18.88 11.85 4.07
C ALA A 49 -17.38 12.13 4.24
N PHE A 50 -16.98 12.58 5.44
CA PHE A 50 -15.57 12.85 5.77
C PHE A 50 -14.71 11.59 5.66
N ALA A 51 -15.19 10.47 6.20
CA ALA A 51 -14.49 9.19 6.12
C ALA A 51 -14.33 8.72 4.67
N ILE A 52 -15.37 8.81 3.84
CA ILE A 52 -15.29 8.46 2.42
C ILE A 52 -14.31 9.38 1.68
N ALA A 53 -14.38 10.69 1.90
CA ALA A 53 -13.51 11.68 1.26
C ALA A 53 -12.03 11.41 1.54
N LEU A 54 -11.65 11.28 2.82
CA LEU A 54 -10.26 11.03 3.18
C LEU A 54 -9.81 9.60 2.86
N GLY A 55 -10.69 8.61 2.98
CA GLY A 55 -10.40 7.24 2.58
C GLY A 55 -10.11 7.12 1.08
N LEU A 56 -10.86 7.83 0.22
CA LEU A 56 -10.62 7.87 -1.23
C LEU A 56 -9.28 8.53 -1.57
N ASN A 57 -8.89 9.57 -0.84
CA ASN A 57 -7.57 10.21 -0.98
C ASN A 57 -6.43 9.33 -0.44
N ALA A 58 -6.71 8.47 0.54
CA ALA A 58 -5.75 7.47 1.00
C ALA A 58 -5.54 6.35 -0.02
N LYS A 59 -6.63 5.76 -0.52
CA LYS A 59 -6.60 4.69 -1.53
C LYS A 59 -7.97 4.57 -2.22
N TYR A 60 -7.97 4.44 -3.55
CA TYR A 60 -9.22 4.27 -4.31
C TYR A 60 -10.03 3.03 -3.93
N ALA A 61 -9.42 2.02 -3.30
CA ALA A 61 -10.15 0.88 -2.71
C ALA A 61 -11.24 1.29 -1.71
N MET A 62 -11.21 2.52 -1.17
CA MET A 62 -12.31 3.07 -0.37
C MET A 62 -13.64 3.10 -1.12
N VAL A 63 -13.63 3.18 -2.46
CA VAL A 63 -14.85 3.21 -3.30
C VAL A 63 -15.75 1.98 -3.09
N TYR A 64 -15.17 0.85 -2.66
CA TYR A 64 -15.92 -0.34 -2.34
C TYR A 64 -16.92 -0.07 -1.20
N PHE A 65 -16.59 0.79 -0.24
CA PHE A 65 -17.48 1.09 0.88
C PHE A 65 -18.80 1.73 0.44
N PRO A 66 -18.83 2.93 -0.19
CA PRO A 66 -20.09 3.56 -0.58
C PRO A 66 -20.87 2.72 -1.60
N VAL A 67 -20.18 2.01 -2.50
CA VAL A 67 -20.84 1.10 -3.47
C VAL A 67 -21.56 -0.04 -2.76
N LEU A 68 -20.88 -0.74 -1.83
CA LEU A 68 -21.47 -1.85 -1.10
C LEU A 68 -22.51 -1.40 -0.08
N ALA A 69 -22.31 -0.24 0.56
CA ALA A 69 -23.29 0.36 1.45
C ALA A 69 -24.57 0.72 0.68
N LEU A 70 -24.46 1.39 -0.47
CA LEU A 70 -25.60 1.71 -1.33
C LEU A 70 -26.29 0.43 -1.84
N ALA A 71 -25.53 -0.55 -2.32
CA ALA A 71 -26.05 -1.84 -2.76
C ALA A 71 -26.80 -2.55 -1.61
N TYR A 72 -26.26 -2.56 -0.39
CA TYR A 72 -26.93 -3.11 0.78
C TYR A 72 -28.27 -2.42 1.05
N LEU A 73 -28.30 -1.08 1.01
CA LEU A 73 -29.52 -0.29 1.22
C LEU A 73 -30.59 -0.58 0.16
N VAL A 74 -30.20 -0.77 -1.11
CA VAL A 74 -31.11 -1.06 -2.22
C VAL A 74 -31.62 -2.50 -2.16
N LEU A 75 -30.73 -3.47 -1.92
CA LEU A 75 -31.03 -4.89 -1.99
C LEU A 75 -31.67 -5.45 -0.71
N THR A 76 -31.57 -4.74 0.41
CA THR A 76 -32.15 -5.17 1.70
C THR A 76 -33.44 -4.40 2.01
N PRO A 77 -34.64 -5.00 1.91
CA PRO A 77 -35.91 -4.30 2.12
C PRO A 77 -36.01 -3.54 3.44
N ALA A 78 -35.49 -4.11 4.53
CA ALA A 78 -35.48 -3.49 5.85
C ALA A 78 -34.58 -2.24 5.95
N ALA A 79 -33.56 -2.11 5.09
CA ALA A 79 -32.64 -0.99 5.08
C ALA A 79 -33.05 0.14 4.12
N ARG A 80 -33.91 -0.15 3.12
CA ARG A 80 -34.40 0.82 2.12
C ARG A 80 -34.93 2.13 2.68
N PRO A 81 -35.64 2.19 3.83
CA PRO A 81 -36.10 3.47 4.37
C PRO A 81 -34.97 4.47 4.62
N ALA A 82 -33.74 4.01 4.85
CA ALA A 82 -32.58 4.88 5.02
C ALA A 82 -32.22 5.66 3.74
N LEU A 83 -32.55 5.14 2.54
CA LEU A 83 -32.33 5.84 1.27
C LEU A 83 -33.17 7.12 1.14
N ARG A 84 -34.27 7.24 1.89
CA ARG A 84 -35.11 8.45 1.88
C ARG A 84 -34.61 9.53 2.82
N ARG A 85 -33.52 9.29 3.55
CA ARG A 85 -33.03 10.21 4.56
C ARG A 85 -31.87 11.02 4.02
N ALA A 86 -31.97 12.34 4.15
CA ALA A 86 -30.98 13.28 3.66
C ALA A 86 -29.60 13.06 4.28
N ASP A 87 -29.51 12.73 5.56
CA ASP A 87 -28.26 12.46 6.26
C ASP A 87 -27.50 11.24 5.70
N MET A 88 -28.22 10.16 5.38
CA MET A 88 -27.66 8.97 4.75
C MET A 88 -27.17 9.25 3.32
N LEU A 89 -28.01 9.87 2.49
CA LEU A 89 -27.63 10.21 1.11
C LEU A 89 -26.49 11.23 1.08
N PHE A 90 -26.53 12.24 1.95
CA PHE A 90 -25.44 13.19 2.10
C PHE A 90 -24.14 12.48 2.46
N GLY A 91 -24.15 11.59 3.46
CA GLY A 91 -22.96 10.83 3.84
C GLY A 91 -22.34 10.04 2.70
N LEU A 92 -23.17 9.33 1.92
CA LEU A 92 -22.70 8.51 0.80
C LEU A 92 -22.23 9.33 -0.41
N LEU A 93 -22.90 10.45 -0.72
CA LEU A 93 -22.63 11.23 -1.94
C LEU A 93 -21.61 12.35 -1.72
N ALA A 94 -21.70 13.09 -0.60
CA ALA A 94 -20.82 14.23 -0.35
C ALA A 94 -19.36 13.82 -0.16
N GLY A 95 -19.09 12.57 0.25
CA GLY A 95 -17.73 12.06 0.34
C GLY A 95 -16.98 12.06 -1.01
N PHE A 96 -17.68 11.90 -2.13
CA PHE A 96 -17.07 11.96 -3.47
C PHE A 96 -16.59 13.36 -3.84
N LEU A 97 -17.11 14.42 -3.20
CA LEU A 97 -16.60 15.79 -3.39
C LEU A 97 -15.13 15.90 -2.96
N GLY A 98 -14.68 15.06 -2.03
CA GLY A 98 -13.28 14.98 -1.62
C GLY A 98 -12.32 14.50 -2.72
N LEU A 99 -12.83 13.89 -3.80
CA LEU A 99 -12.03 13.52 -4.97
C LEU A 99 -11.83 14.66 -5.96
N ILE A 100 -12.59 15.76 -5.86
CA ILE A 100 -12.53 16.85 -6.83
C ILE A 100 -11.09 17.37 -7.04
N PRO A 101 -10.31 17.68 -5.98
CA PRO A 101 -8.93 18.15 -6.16
C PRO A 101 -8.05 17.13 -6.90
N ASN A 102 -8.21 15.85 -6.60
CA ASN A 102 -7.46 14.77 -7.23
C ASN A 102 -7.82 14.61 -8.72
N ILE A 103 -9.11 14.71 -9.06
CA ILE A 103 -9.61 14.61 -10.44
C ILE A 103 -9.11 15.80 -11.27
N LEU A 104 -9.21 17.02 -10.73
CA LEU A 104 -8.74 18.23 -11.40
C LEU A 104 -7.23 18.17 -11.66
N TRP A 105 -6.45 17.80 -10.66
CA TRP A 105 -5.01 17.62 -10.83
C TRP A 105 -4.69 16.55 -11.87
N ASN A 106 -5.40 15.42 -11.87
CA ASN A 106 -5.19 14.39 -12.88
C ASN A 106 -5.55 14.87 -14.29
N ALA A 107 -6.63 15.63 -14.46
CA ALA A 107 -7.01 16.18 -15.76
C ALA A 107 -5.93 17.12 -16.31
N GLU A 108 -5.31 17.94 -15.45
CA GLU A 108 -4.19 18.81 -15.80
C GLU A 108 -2.88 18.06 -16.10
N ASN A 109 -2.75 16.81 -15.61
CA ASN A 109 -1.55 15.98 -15.74
C ASN A 109 -1.77 14.76 -16.65
N GLY A 110 -2.68 14.86 -17.61
CA GLY A 110 -2.89 13.82 -18.63
C GLY A 110 -3.41 12.48 -18.09
N PHE A 111 -4.12 12.50 -16.96
CA PHE A 111 -4.66 11.32 -16.26
C PHE A 111 -3.60 10.27 -15.88
N ILE A 112 -2.37 10.72 -15.60
CA ILE A 112 -1.25 9.82 -15.32
C ILE A 112 -1.51 8.80 -14.21
N THR A 113 -2.30 9.16 -13.19
CA THR A 113 -2.66 8.21 -12.11
C THR A 113 -3.49 7.04 -12.63
N PHE A 114 -4.40 7.29 -13.57
CA PHE A 114 -5.26 6.25 -14.15
C PHE A 114 -4.46 5.35 -15.09
N ALA A 115 -3.54 5.90 -15.88
CA ALA A 115 -2.61 5.11 -16.70
C ALA A 115 -1.82 4.12 -15.84
N HIS A 116 -1.13 4.60 -14.80
CA HIS A 116 -0.36 3.74 -13.88
C HIS A 116 -1.22 2.77 -13.07
N THR A 117 -2.48 3.11 -12.76
CA THR A 117 -3.36 2.19 -12.03
C THR A 117 -3.89 1.08 -12.96
N GLY A 118 -4.15 1.41 -14.23
CA GLY A 118 -4.54 0.47 -15.27
C GLY A 118 -3.46 -0.58 -15.55
N ASP A 119 -2.19 -0.17 -15.61
CA ASP A 119 -1.05 -1.07 -15.80
C ASP A 119 -0.95 -2.14 -14.68
N ASN A 120 -1.42 -1.85 -13.47
CA ASN A 120 -1.46 -2.86 -12.38
C ASN A 120 -2.49 -3.97 -12.62
N ILE A 121 -3.42 -3.77 -13.56
CA ILE A 121 -4.53 -4.69 -13.90
C ILE A 121 -4.25 -5.43 -15.22
N GLU A 122 -3.22 -5.04 -15.98
CA GLU A 122 -2.84 -5.73 -17.22
C GLU A 122 -2.30 -7.14 -16.93
N GLY A 123 -3.16 -8.14 -17.14
CA GLY A 123 -2.85 -9.56 -17.07
C GLY A 123 -2.95 -10.19 -18.46
N GLY A 124 -1.85 -10.78 -18.93
CA GLY A 124 -1.81 -11.54 -20.18
C GLY A 124 -2.70 -12.78 -20.12
N GLY A 125 -3.63 -12.88 -21.06
CA GLY A 125 -4.45 -14.07 -21.33
C GLY A 125 -5.50 -14.39 -20.25
N LEU A 126 -6.67 -14.87 -20.69
CA LEU A 126 -7.77 -15.36 -19.83
C LEU A 126 -7.48 -16.76 -19.24
N SER A 127 -6.29 -17.00 -18.69
CA SER A 127 -5.96 -18.28 -18.03
C SER A 127 -6.19 -18.18 -16.53
N PHE A 128 -7.02 -19.07 -15.97
CA PHE A 128 -7.27 -19.11 -14.53
C PHE A 128 -6.24 -20.00 -13.83
N ALA A 129 -5.42 -19.41 -12.96
CA ALA A 129 -4.41 -20.10 -12.17
C ALA A 129 -4.96 -20.53 -10.79
N LEU A 130 -5.27 -21.82 -10.64
CA LEU A 130 -5.73 -22.39 -9.36
C LEU A 130 -4.72 -22.19 -8.22
N ALA A 131 -3.42 -22.26 -8.52
CA ALA A 131 -2.37 -22.04 -7.52
C ALA A 131 -2.40 -20.62 -6.96
N ASP A 132 -2.58 -19.60 -7.80
CA ASP A 132 -2.67 -18.20 -7.36
C ASP A 132 -3.98 -17.95 -6.61
N PHE A 133 -5.09 -18.54 -7.05
CA PHE A 133 -6.36 -18.49 -6.33
C PHE A 133 -6.25 -19.05 -4.91
N PHE A 134 -5.77 -20.28 -4.73
CA PHE A 134 -5.64 -20.89 -3.41
C PHE A 134 -4.52 -20.24 -2.58
N GLY A 135 -3.44 -19.79 -3.22
CA GLY A 135 -2.40 -18.99 -2.58
C GLY A 135 -2.96 -17.69 -2.00
N PHE A 136 -3.85 -17.02 -2.74
CA PHE A 136 -4.54 -15.83 -2.27
C PHE A 136 -5.46 -16.13 -1.09
N VAL A 137 -6.29 -17.19 -1.15
CA VAL A 137 -7.13 -17.64 -0.03
C VAL A 137 -6.28 -17.89 1.22
N ALA A 138 -5.18 -18.64 1.07
CA ALA A 138 -4.26 -18.92 2.18
C ALA A 138 -3.67 -17.63 2.77
N SER A 139 -3.31 -16.66 1.92
CA SER A 139 -2.78 -15.38 2.38
C SER A 139 -3.78 -14.57 3.21
N GLN A 140 -5.08 -14.76 3.02
CA GLN A 140 -6.10 -14.08 3.83
C GLN A 140 -6.05 -14.52 5.30
N PHE A 141 -5.71 -15.80 5.57
CA PHE A 141 -5.50 -16.29 6.95
C PHE A 141 -4.36 -15.57 7.66
N ALA A 142 -3.30 -15.20 6.92
CA ALA A 142 -2.21 -14.40 7.46
C ALA A 142 -2.65 -12.95 7.76
N ILE A 143 -3.50 -12.37 6.91
CA ILE A 143 -3.96 -10.97 7.07
C ILE A 143 -4.97 -10.84 8.21
N ALA A 144 -6.03 -11.63 8.20
CA ALA A 144 -7.11 -11.54 9.18
C ALA A 144 -6.76 -12.19 10.52
N GLY A 145 -5.83 -13.14 10.50
CA GLY A 145 -5.58 -14.09 11.58
C GLY A 145 -6.43 -15.36 11.42
N PRO A 146 -5.86 -16.54 11.74
CA PRO A 146 -6.50 -17.81 11.46
C PRO A 146 -7.81 -18.03 12.23
N ILE A 147 -7.91 -17.51 13.46
CA ILE A 147 -9.11 -17.67 14.30
C ILE A 147 -10.28 -16.84 13.74
N ILE A 148 -10.05 -15.58 13.35
CA ILE A 148 -11.10 -14.72 12.79
C ILE A 148 -11.69 -15.32 11.53
N LEU A 149 -10.84 -15.77 10.60
CA LEU A 149 -11.30 -16.38 9.36
C LEU A 149 -11.98 -17.73 9.59
N ALA A 150 -11.42 -18.60 10.44
CA ALA A 150 -12.04 -19.89 10.75
C ALA A 150 -13.44 -19.72 11.36
N VAL A 151 -13.60 -18.77 12.30
CA VAL A 151 -14.90 -18.46 12.90
C VAL A 151 -15.87 -17.88 11.87
N ALA A 152 -15.41 -16.96 11.01
CA ALA A 152 -16.25 -16.39 9.96
C ALA A 152 -16.74 -17.47 8.97
N LEU A 153 -15.83 -18.35 8.51
CA LEU A 153 -16.16 -19.49 7.65
C LEU A 153 -17.14 -20.46 8.32
N TYR A 154 -16.94 -20.76 9.60
CA TYR A 154 -17.87 -21.57 10.37
C TYR A 154 -19.27 -20.95 10.44
N GLY A 155 -19.35 -19.63 10.69
CA GLY A 155 -20.60 -18.88 10.70
C GLY A 155 -21.34 -18.93 9.35
N LEU A 156 -20.60 -18.76 8.25
CA LEU A 156 -21.14 -18.88 6.89
C LEU A 156 -21.63 -20.30 6.61
N TRP A 157 -20.80 -21.31 6.88
CA TRP A 157 -21.15 -22.72 6.68
C TRP A 157 -22.41 -23.08 7.45
N ARG A 158 -22.52 -22.67 8.72
CA ARG A 158 -23.72 -22.91 9.52
C ARG A 158 -24.95 -22.22 8.93
N GLY A 159 -24.80 -20.98 8.44
CA GLY A 159 -25.87 -20.23 7.77
C GLY A 159 -26.40 -20.93 6.51
N PHE A 160 -25.52 -21.57 5.73
CA PHE A 160 -25.90 -22.35 4.54
C PHE A 160 -26.43 -23.75 4.88
N ALA A 161 -25.73 -24.49 5.73
CA ALA A 161 -26.00 -25.89 6.04
C ALA A 161 -27.24 -26.08 6.91
N LYS A 162 -27.46 -25.18 7.86
CA LYS A 162 -28.66 -25.17 8.71
C LYS A 162 -29.55 -24.05 8.24
N LYS A 163 -30.16 -24.15 7.04
CA LYS A 163 -31.19 -23.21 6.49
C LYS A 163 -31.99 -22.64 7.67
N SER A 164 -31.59 -21.45 8.14
CA SER A 164 -31.76 -21.05 9.54
C SER A 164 -33.17 -21.31 10.06
N GLU A 165 -33.32 -22.18 11.06
CA GLU A 165 -34.25 -21.93 12.15
C GLU A 165 -34.00 -20.49 12.57
N GLY A 166 -34.95 -19.60 12.24
CA GLY A 166 -34.66 -18.20 11.91
C GLY A 166 -33.99 -17.41 13.03
N GLN A 167 -32.73 -16.99 12.81
CA GLN A 167 -32.08 -15.93 13.59
C GLN A 167 -30.76 -15.42 12.97
N ALA A 168 -30.68 -15.27 11.64
CA ALA A 168 -29.64 -14.40 11.08
C ALA A 168 -29.97 -12.95 11.49
N PHE A 169 -29.20 -12.39 12.43
CA PHE A 169 -29.43 -11.02 12.88
C PHE A 169 -29.26 -10.06 11.70
N PRO A 170 -30.13 -9.05 11.53
CA PRO A 170 -29.99 -8.07 10.45
C PRO A 170 -28.60 -7.43 10.37
N ALA A 171 -27.96 -7.23 11.53
CA ALA A 171 -26.59 -6.73 11.65
C ALA A 171 -25.55 -7.67 11.02
N ASP A 172 -25.70 -9.00 11.17
CA ASP A 172 -24.78 -10.00 10.60
C ASP A 172 -24.80 -9.94 9.07
N ARG A 173 -26.01 -9.82 8.49
CA ARG A 173 -26.19 -9.70 7.04
C ARG A 173 -25.48 -8.46 6.51
N MET A 174 -25.61 -7.33 7.19
CA MET A 174 -24.96 -6.09 6.80
C MET A 174 -23.42 -6.23 6.80
N VAL A 175 -22.83 -6.69 7.90
CA VAL A 175 -21.36 -6.79 7.98
C VAL A 175 -20.78 -7.82 7.01
N LEU A 176 -21.49 -8.92 6.76
CA LEU A 176 -21.12 -9.90 5.74
C LEU A 176 -21.24 -9.31 4.33
N PHE A 177 -22.29 -8.52 4.06
CA PHE A 177 -22.47 -7.84 2.77
C PHE A 177 -21.37 -6.82 2.48
N LEU A 178 -20.82 -6.18 3.51
CA LEU A 178 -19.69 -5.26 3.38
C LEU A 178 -18.32 -5.97 3.28
N SER A 179 -18.26 -7.30 3.43
CA SER A 179 -17.00 -8.06 3.45
C SER A 179 -16.89 -9.08 2.31
N LEU A 180 -17.93 -9.90 2.12
CA LEU A 180 -17.88 -11.05 1.21
C LEU A 180 -17.71 -10.65 -0.26
N PRO A 181 -18.40 -9.63 -0.80
CA PRO A 181 -18.20 -9.23 -2.19
C PRO A 181 -16.75 -8.84 -2.49
N ILE A 182 -16.08 -8.14 -1.56
CA ILE A 182 -14.67 -7.77 -1.69
C ILE A 182 -13.80 -9.03 -1.74
N LEU A 183 -13.98 -9.93 -0.78
CA LEU A 183 -13.22 -11.19 -0.74
C LEU A 183 -13.46 -12.02 -1.99
N THR A 184 -14.70 -12.16 -2.44
CA THR A 184 -15.06 -12.93 -3.62
C THR A 184 -14.42 -12.35 -4.87
N VAL A 185 -14.62 -11.05 -5.14
CA VAL A 185 -14.09 -10.40 -6.34
C VAL A 185 -12.56 -10.48 -6.37
N LEU A 186 -11.89 -10.18 -5.25
CA LEU A 186 -10.42 -10.17 -5.25
C LEU A 186 -9.81 -11.57 -5.26
N THR A 187 -10.48 -12.58 -4.70
CA THR A 187 -10.02 -13.97 -4.82
C THR A 187 -10.17 -14.46 -6.26
N LEU A 188 -11.28 -14.13 -6.94
CA LEU A 188 -11.46 -14.45 -8.36
C LEU A 188 -10.43 -13.71 -9.22
N GLN A 189 -10.20 -12.43 -8.93
CA GLN A 189 -9.18 -11.63 -9.61
C GLN A 189 -7.79 -12.24 -9.42
N ALA A 190 -7.45 -12.73 -8.23
CA ALA A 190 -6.16 -13.37 -7.95
C ALA A 190 -5.91 -14.62 -8.81
N GLY A 191 -6.97 -15.36 -9.17
CA GLY A 191 -6.87 -16.49 -10.09
C GLY A 191 -6.72 -16.06 -11.55
N LEU A 192 -7.18 -14.87 -11.94
CA LEU A 192 -7.07 -14.34 -13.30
C LEU A 192 -5.79 -13.54 -13.54
N SER A 193 -5.33 -12.85 -12.50
CA SER A 193 -4.20 -11.91 -12.53
C SER A 193 -3.57 -11.88 -11.14
N ARG A 194 -2.24 -11.75 -11.05
CA ARG A 194 -1.58 -11.68 -9.75
C ARG A 194 -2.16 -10.54 -8.91
N ALA A 195 -2.68 -10.88 -7.73
CA ALA A 195 -3.21 -9.92 -6.78
C ALA A 195 -2.37 -9.93 -5.50
N ASN A 196 -2.09 -8.74 -4.95
CA ASN A 196 -1.40 -8.66 -3.66
C ASN A 196 -2.36 -9.01 -2.52
N PRO A 197 -1.91 -9.78 -1.50
CA PRO A 197 -2.75 -10.18 -0.38
C PRO A 197 -3.50 -9.02 0.29
N ASN A 198 -2.83 -7.88 0.49
CA ASN A 198 -3.37 -6.70 1.16
C ASN A 198 -4.50 -6.00 0.40
N TRP A 199 -4.74 -6.32 -0.88
CA TRP A 199 -5.83 -5.70 -1.63
C TRP A 199 -7.21 -6.00 -1.02
N ALA A 200 -7.36 -7.14 -0.34
CA ALA A 200 -8.59 -7.53 0.35
C ALA A 200 -8.71 -6.96 1.77
N ALA A 201 -7.77 -6.14 2.22
CA ALA A 201 -7.70 -5.69 3.61
C ALA A 201 -9.00 -5.00 4.11
N THR A 202 -9.70 -4.28 3.22
CA THR A 202 -10.94 -3.56 3.52
C THR A 202 -12.13 -4.48 3.84
N ALA A 203 -12.05 -5.78 3.54
CA ALA A 203 -13.07 -6.74 3.96
C ALA A 203 -13.01 -7.04 5.47
N PHE A 204 -11.84 -6.89 6.10
CA PHE A 204 -11.64 -7.40 7.46
C PHE A 204 -12.25 -6.58 8.59
N PRO A 205 -12.40 -5.24 8.54
CA PRO A 205 -13.07 -4.49 9.62
C PRO A 205 -14.46 -5.05 9.97
N ALA A 206 -15.30 -5.27 8.95
CA ALA A 206 -16.64 -5.81 9.12
C ALA A 206 -16.63 -7.32 9.41
N LEU A 207 -15.74 -8.09 8.78
CA LEU A 207 -15.61 -9.53 9.04
C LEU A 207 -15.12 -9.84 10.46
N THR A 208 -14.19 -9.05 11.00
CA THR A 208 -13.73 -9.17 12.38
C THR A 208 -14.85 -8.86 13.37
N LEU A 209 -15.70 -7.87 13.07
CA LEU A 209 -16.89 -7.57 13.87
C LEU A 209 -17.84 -8.77 13.88
N TYR A 210 -18.11 -9.36 12.71
CA TYR A 210 -18.93 -10.57 12.57
C TYR A 210 -18.40 -11.74 13.40
N ALA A 211 -17.13 -12.11 13.21
CA ALA A 211 -16.51 -13.24 13.91
C ALA A 211 -16.49 -13.01 15.43
N SER A 212 -16.23 -11.78 15.88
CA SER A 212 -16.24 -11.41 17.30
C SER A 212 -17.63 -11.54 17.91
N ALA A 213 -18.67 -11.06 17.22
CA ALA A 213 -20.05 -11.21 17.64
C ALA A 213 -20.45 -12.69 17.74
N LEU A 214 -20.02 -13.51 16.77
CA LEU A 214 -20.30 -14.94 16.75
C LEU A 214 -19.67 -15.68 17.94
N MET A 215 -18.39 -15.40 18.23
CA MET A 215 -17.71 -15.97 19.40
C MET A 215 -18.41 -15.60 20.72
N LEU A 216 -18.87 -14.36 20.86
CA LEU A 216 -19.60 -13.91 22.05
C LEU A 216 -20.94 -14.63 22.20
N ARG A 217 -21.72 -14.75 21.11
CA ARG A 217 -23.03 -15.40 21.12
C ARG A 217 -22.95 -16.89 21.43
N PHE A 218 -21.89 -17.57 20.98
CA PHE A 218 -21.65 -18.99 21.32
C PHE A 218 -20.93 -19.23 22.65
N GLY A 219 -20.63 -18.16 23.41
CA GLY A 219 -19.91 -18.31 24.68
C GLY A 219 -18.44 -18.69 24.52
N TRP A 220 -17.87 -18.59 23.32
CA TRP A 220 -16.47 -18.92 23.00
C TRP A 220 -15.49 -17.83 23.47
N ARG A 221 -15.70 -17.29 24.68
CA ARG A 221 -14.86 -16.22 25.25
C ARG A 221 -13.38 -16.60 25.29
N ARG A 222 -13.07 -17.88 25.51
CA ARG A 222 -11.70 -18.40 25.43
C ARG A 222 -11.08 -18.16 24.04
N MET A 223 -11.81 -18.36 22.94
CA MET A 223 -11.30 -18.12 21.58
C MET A 223 -10.96 -16.65 21.33
N ILE A 224 -11.70 -15.71 21.95
CA ILE A 224 -11.35 -14.28 21.88
C ILE A 224 -10.02 -14.03 22.59
N ALA A 225 -9.80 -14.64 23.76
CA ALA A 225 -8.54 -14.55 24.49
C ALA A 225 -7.39 -15.21 23.71
N TRP A 226 -7.59 -16.41 23.15
CA TRP A 226 -6.61 -17.09 22.29
C TRP A 226 -6.27 -16.26 21.05
N ASN A 227 -7.27 -15.65 20.41
CA ASN A 227 -7.06 -14.75 19.29
C ASN A 227 -6.24 -13.54 19.71
N ALA A 228 -6.61 -12.86 20.80
CA ALA A 228 -5.85 -11.72 21.30
C ALA A 228 -4.41 -12.11 21.68
N ALA A 229 -4.19 -13.27 22.30
CA ALA A 229 -2.88 -13.76 22.70
C ALA A 229 -2.02 -14.13 21.49
N LEU A 230 -2.56 -14.87 20.53
CA LEU A 230 -1.87 -15.25 19.29
C LEU A 230 -1.44 -14.00 18.51
N LEU A 231 -2.38 -13.10 18.32
CA LEU A 231 -2.19 -11.87 17.57
C LEU A 231 -1.23 -10.91 18.28
N GLY A 232 -1.38 -10.75 19.60
CA GLY A 232 -0.46 -9.97 20.43
C GLY A 232 0.94 -10.58 20.48
N GLY A 233 1.06 -11.90 20.48
CA GLY A 233 2.34 -12.61 20.39
C GLY A 233 3.04 -12.38 19.06
N ILE A 234 2.31 -12.47 17.94
CA ILE A 234 2.85 -12.14 16.61
C ILE A 234 3.29 -10.68 16.56
N ALA A 235 2.45 -9.75 17.04
CA ALA A 235 2.78 -8.33 17.09
C ALA A 235 4.03 -8.07 17.94
N LEU A 236 4.17 -8.74 19.09
CA LEU A 236 5.34 -8.64 19.95
C LEU A 236 6.59 -9.20 19.27
N VAL A 237 6.50 -10.35 18.61
CA VAL A 237 7.61 -10.93 17.84
C VAL A 237 8.04 -9.95 16.74
N VAL A 238 7.11 -9.39 15.98
CA VAL A 238 7.41 -8.37 14.95
C VAL A 238 8.08 -7.14 15.58
N LEU A 239 7.59 -6.66 16.73
CA LEU A 239 8.14 -5.50 17.43
C LEU A 239 9.56 -5.77 17.94
N VAL A 240 9.77 -6.88 18.63
CA VAL A 240 11.09 -7.30 19.15
C VAL A 240 12.06 -7.52 18.00
N PHE A 241 11.62 -8.19 16.93
CA PHE A 241 12.45 -8.43 15.76
C PHE A 241 12.81 -7.13 15.04
N SER A 242 11.88 -6.19 14.91
CA SER A 242 12.12 -4.88 14.29
C SER A 242 13.04 -4.00 15.16
N ALA A 243 12.89 -4.04 16.48
CA ALA A 243 13.78 -3.34 17.41
C ALA A 243 15.20 -3.93 17.36
N GLY A 244 15.31 -5.26 17.37
CA GLY A 244 16.58 -5.98 17.22
C GLY A 244 17.26 -5.72 15.88
N ALA A 245 16.50 -5.67 14.78
CA ALA A 245 17.00 -5.32 13.46
C ALA A 245 17.51 -3.87 13.40
N ARG A 246 16.94 -2.95 14.16
CA ARG A 246 17.46 -1.58 14.27
C ARG A 246 18.80 -1.52 15.01
N SER A 247 19.01 -2.37 16.01
CA SER A 247 20.23 -2.39 16.81
C SER A 247 21.35 -3.28 16.26
N ASP A 248 21.01 -4.31 15.50
CA ASP A 248 21.96 -5.32 15.03
C ASP A 248 21.94 -5.47 13.50
N GLN A 249 23.02 -4.97 12.88
CA GLN A 249 23.22 -5.07 11.45
C GLN A 249 23.26 -6.53 10.97
N MET A 250 23.63 -7.50 11.80
CA MET A 250 23.68 -8.92 11.45
C MET A 250 22.28 -9.52 11.27
N ILE A 251 21.28 -9.06 12.02
CA ILE A 251 19.87 -9.46 11.89
C ILE A 251 19.28 -8.91 10.58
N VAL A 252 19.59 -7.66 10.23
CA VAL A 252 19.22 -7.06 8.94
C VAL A 252 19.88 -7.82 7.78
N ARG A 253 21.16 -8.19 7.93
CA ARG A 253 21.93 -8.93 6.92
C ARG A 253 21.33 -10.32 6.65
N ARG A 254 20.85 -11.04 7.68
CA ARG A 254 20.31 -12.41 7.57
C ARG A 254 18.83 -12.49 7.20
N THR A 255 18.10 -11.39 7.17
CA THR A 255 16.66 -11.36 6.84
C THR A 255 16.33 -10.51 5.63
N ASN A 256 15.12 -10.66 5.09
CA ASN A 256 14.59 -9.81 4.01
C ASN A 256 14.16 -8.40 4.50
N MET A 257 14.56 -7.99 5.72
CA MET A 257 14.28 -6.66 6.27
C MET A 257 15.17 -5.54 5.69
N LYS A 258 16.04 -5.86 4.75
CA LYS A 258 16.89 -4.91 4.00
C LYS A 258 16.09 -3.81 3.29
N HIS A 259 14.81 -4.04 3.02
CA HIS A 259 13.92 -3.01 2.48
C HIS A 259 13.45 -1.99 3.52
N MET A 260 13.56 -2.32 4.81
CA MET A 260 13.07 -1.51 5.94
C MET A 260 14.21 -0.79 6.68
N PHE A 261 15.43 -1.31 6.66
CA PHE A 261 16.58 -0.79 7.39
C PHE A 261 17.86 -0.75 6.54
N GLY A 262 18.81 0.11 6.89
CA GLY A 262 20.13 0.21 6.24
C GLY A 262 20.28 1.31 5.20
N TRP A 263 19.21 2.08 4.92
CA TRP A 263 19.26 3.21 3.98
C TRP A 263 20.18 4.35 4.43
N GLU A 264 20.44 4.49 5.73
CA GLU A 264 21.41 5.46 6.29
C GLU A 264 22.84 5.15 5.83
N ILE A 265 23.22 3.87 5.77
CA ILE A 265 24.54 3.44 5.29
C ILE A 265 24.67 3.75 3.79
N VAL A 266 23.62 3.48 3.02
CA VAL A 266 23.59 3.77 1.58
C VAL A 266 23.71 5.27 1.33
N ALA A 267 22.99 6.08 2.11
CA ALA A 267 23.05 7.53 2.02
C ALA A 267 24.45 8.05 2.37
N ALA A 268 25.05 7.59 3.47
CA ALA A 268 26.41 7.98 3.85
C ALA A 268 27.46 7.61 2.80
N GLY A 269 27.31 6.45 2.15
CA GLY A 269 28.19 6.03 1.05
C GLY A 269 28.04 6.91 -0.19
N ILE A 270 26.81 7.24 -0.58
CA ILE A 270 26.53 8.15 -1.71
C ILE A 270 27.02 9.57 -1.40
N GLU A 271 26.82 10.06 -0.18
CA GLU A 271 27.28 11.37 0.26
C GLU A 271 28.81 11.47 0.21
N ARG A 272 29.51 10.44 0.70
CA ARG A 272 30.97 10.37 0.62
C ARG A 272 31.44 10.38 -0.83
N ALA A 273 30.89 9.52 -1.68
CA ALA A 273 31.26 9.46 -3.09
C ALA A 273 30.97 10.76 -3.84
N ALA A 274 29.86 11.45 -3.51
CA ALA A 274 29.53 12.74 -4.09
C ALA A 274 30.52 13.83 -3.64
N SER A 275 30.88 13.85 -2.36
CA SER A 275 31.87 14.78 -1.80
C SER A 275 33.26 14.57 -2.40
N GLU A 276 33.73 13.31 -2.49
CA GLU A 276 35.01 12.94 -3.11
C GLU A 276 35.06 13.30 -4.59
N ALA A 277 33.95 13.15 -5.32
CA ALA A 277 33.82 13.56 -6.71
C ALA A 277 33.60 15.08 -6.89
N GLY A 278 33.38 15.83 -5.81
CA GLY A 278 33.09 17.26 -5.86
C GLY A 278 31.78 17.61 -6.57
N VAL A 279 30.78 16.71 -6.53
CA VAL A 279 29.50 16.88 -7.22
C VAL A 279 28.35 17.11 -6.26
N THR A 280 27.41 17.97 -6.67
CA THR A 280 26.21 18.29 -5.88
C THR A 280 24.94 17.61 -6.40
N THR A 281 25.01 16.95 -7.56
CA THR A 281 23.86 16.29 -8.19
C THR A 281 24.06 14.78 -8.19
N VAL A 282 23.02 14.05 -7.78
CA VAL A 282 23.01 12.58 -7.77
C VAL A 282 21.85 12.09 -8.64
N VAL A 283 22.15 11.34 -9.69
CA VAL A 283 21.15 10.74 -10.59
C VAL A 283 20.99 9.26 -10.28
N ILE A 284 19.76 8.82 -10.07
CA ILE A 284 19.44 7.46 -9.60
C ILE A 284 18.45 6.79 -10.53
N ASP A 285 18.77 5.58 -11.00
CA ASP A 285 17.96 4.86 -11.99
C ASP A 285 16.88 3.93 -11.44
N ASN A 286 16.94 3.65 -10.14
CA ASN A 286 15.99 2.80 -9.45
C ASN A 286 15.04 3.62 -8.58
N ARG A 287 13.73 3.47 -8.83
CA ARG A 287 12.67 4.16 -8.07
C ARG A 287 12.78 4.01 -6.55
N LYS A 288 13.12 2.82 -6.04
CA LYS A 288 13.20 2.56 -4.59
C LYS A 288 14.40 3.26 -3.97
N ILE A 289 15.54 3.24 -4.66
CA ILE A 289 16.74 3.95 -4.22
C ILE A 289 16.49 5.46 -4.27
N ALA A 290 15.92 5.97 -5.36
CA ALA A 290 15.57 7.38 -5.49
C ALA A 290 14.64 7.84 -4.35
N ALA A 291 13.60 7.06 -4.04
CA ALA A 291 12.69 7.35 -2.93
C ALA A 291 13.41 7.44 -1.58
N ALA A 292 14.29 6.49 -1.29
CA ALA A 292 15.06 6.49 -0.05
C ALA A 292 16.03 7.68 -0.01
N MET A 293 16.77 7.93 -1.09
CA MET A 293 17.82 8.96 -1.11
C MET A 293 17.26 10.37 -1.07
N VAL A 294 16.10 10.63 -1.67
CA VAL A 294 15.38 11.92 -1.50
C VAL A 294 15.11 12.20 -0.02
N TYR A 295 14.84 11.17 0.80
CA TYR A 295 14.63 11.33 2.22
C TYR A 295 15.93 11.39 3.01
N TYR A 296 16.84 10.43 2.84
CA TYR A 296 18.04 10.31 3.67
C TYR A 296 19.12 11.36 3.35
N LEU A 297 19.17 11.88 2.12
CA LEU A 297 20.11 12.95 1.72
C LEU A 297 19.49 14.35 1.81
N ARG A 298 18.27 14.50 2.36
CA ARG A 298 17.55 15.78 2.34
C ARG A 298 18.26 16.93 3.06
N GLU A 299 19.17 16.62 3.99
CA GLU A 299 19.91 17.59 4.81
C GLU A 299 21.36 17.81 4.32
N THR A 300 21.81 17.06 3.32
CA THR A 300 23.20 17.12 2.82
C THR A 300 23.41 18.17 1.73
N GLY A 301 22.32 18.76 1.20
CA GLY A 301 22.37 19.72 0.10
C GLY A 301 22.53 19.09 -1.29
N LEU A 302 22.59 17.75 -1.38
CA LEU A 302 22.65 17.03 -2.65
C LEU A 302 21.29 17.09 -3.40
N ASP A 303 21.34 17.45 -4.68
CA ASP A 303 20.18 17.41 -5.57
C ASP A 303 19.99 16.00 -6.14
N VAL A 304 19.10 15.24 -5.49
CA VAL A 304 18.74 13.88 -5.91
C VAL A 304 17.71 13.92 -7.04
N ARG A 305 18.07 13.32 -8.18
CA ARG A 305 17.28 13.21 -9.40
C ARG A 305 17.02 11.76 -9.79
N ALA A 306 15.87 11.50 -10.40
CA ALA A 306 15.54 10.21 -10.98
C ALA A 306 15.90 10.18 -12.46
N TYR A 307 16.58 9.12 -12.89
CA TYR A 307 16.87 8.89 -14.30
C TYR A 307 15.58 8.81 -15.11
N ARG A 308 15.47 9.67 -16.11
CA ARG A 308 14.45 9.56 -17.16
C ARG A 308 15.07 10.05 -18.46
N ARG A 309 15.05 9.21 -19.49
CA ARG A 309 15.47 9.62 -20.84
C ARG A 309 14.56 10.75 -21.35
N ASP A 310 15.13 11.75 -21.99
CA ASP A 310 14.38 12.84 -22.59
C ASP A 310 13.35 12.32 -23.61
N GLY A 311 12.13 12.85 -23.54
CA GLY A 311 11.00 12.39 -24.35
C GLY A 311 10.31 11.11 -23.89
N ALA A 312 10.87 10.36 -22.92
CA ALA A 312 10.19 9.20 -22.36
C ALA A 312 9.06 9.61 -21.38
N PRO A 313 7.89 8.94 -21.43
CA PRO A 313 6.85 9.16 -20.44
C PRO A 313 7.34 8.71 -19.05
N PRO A 314 7.06 9.48 -17.98
CA PRO A 314 7.45 9.08 -16.64
C PRO A 314 6.68 7.83 -16.21
N THR A 315 7.39 6.88 -15.61
CA THR A 315 6.84 5.61 -15.12
C THR A 315 6.62 5.60 -13.60
N ASN A 316 7.03 6.68 -12.93
CA ASN A 316 6.84 6.86 -11.50
C ASN A 316 6.93 8.34 -11.08
N HIS A 317 6.56 8.62 -9.84
CA HIS A 317 6.52 9.97 -9.26
C HIS A 317 7.87 10.71 -9.29
N PHE A 318 8.99 10.00 -9.10
CA PHE A 318 10.31 10.64 -9.05
C PHE A 318 10.79 11.04 -10.45
N GLU A 319 10.49 10.24 -11.47
CA GLU A 319 10.70 10.59 -12.87
C GLU A 319 9.84 11.79 -13.32
N LEU A 320 8.65 11.97 -12.71
CA LEU A 320 7.78 13.11 -13.00
C LEU A 320 8.28 14.40 -12.33
N THR A 321 8.66 14.34 -11.06
CA THR A 321 8.94 15.54 -10.24
C THR A 321 10.42 15.93 -10.18
N ARG A 322 11.33 14.99 -10.41
CA ARG A 322 12.78 15.19 -10.33
C ARG A 322 13.53 14.52 -11.49
N PRO A 323 13.11 14.68 -12.76
CA PRO A 323 13.79 14.02 -13.88
C PRO A 323 15.22 14.55 -14.06
N ALA A 324 16.10 13.65 -14.50
CA ALA A 324 17.38 13.97 -15.11
C ALA A 324 17.70 12.93 -16.19
N ASP A 325 18.13 13.39 -17.36
CA ASP A 325 18.74 12.54 -18.38
C ASP A 325 20.27 12.71 -18.31
N PRO A 326 21.02 11.68 -17.86
CA PRO A 326 22.48 11.66 -17.88
C PRO A 326 23.10 12.08 -19.21
N ALA A 327 22.45 11.78 -20.35
CA ALA A 327 22.97 12.11 -21.67
C ALA A 327 22.94 13.61 -22.00
N THR A 328 22.01 14.36 -21.40
CA THR A 328 21.82 15.80 -21.65
C THR A 328 22.25 16.68 -20.49
N LEU A 329 22.54 16.10 -19.32
CA LEU A 329 23.06 16.83 -18.16
C LEU A 329 24.45 17.44 -18.47
N GLN A 330 24.56 18.76 -18.30
CA GLN A 330 25.77 19.53 -18.62
C GLN A 330 26.81 19.48 -17.49
N GLY A 331 26.36 19.60 -16.24
CA GLY A 331 27.22 19.62 -15.06
C GLY A 331 27.70 18.22 -14.65
N PRO A 332 28.69 18.14 -13.73
CA PRO A 332 29.15 16.87 -13.21
C PRO A 332 28.11 16.31 -12.23
N PHE A 333 27.99 14.99 -12.17
CA PHE A 333 27.02 14.32 -11.31
C PHE A 333 27.51 12.94 -10.88
N LEU A 334 26.96 12.44 -9.79
CA LEU A 334 27.13 11.05 -9.37
C LEU A 334 25.97 10.22 -9.90
N LEU A 335 26.25 9.21 -10.71
CA LEU A 335 25.27 8.24 -11.18
C LEU A 335 25.24 7.02 -10.26
N VAL A 336 24.06 6.70 -9.77
CA VAL A 336 23.76 5.47 -9.03
C VAL A 336 22.97 4.54 -9.95
N ALA A 337 23.67 3.59 -10.57
CA ALA A 337 23.15 2.75 -11.64
C ALA A 337 22.96 1.28 -11.21
N GLN A 338 21.74 0.76 -11.30
CA GLN A 338 21.47 -0.68 -11.29
C GLN A 338 21.38 -1.28 -12.70
N ARG A 339 21.08 -0.46 -13.71
CA ARG A 339 21.08 -0.85 -15.12
C ARG A 339 22.50 -0.91 -15.66
N ALA A 340 22.65 -1.60 -16.78
CA ALA A 340 23.88 -1.61 -17.55
C ALA A 340 24.25 -0.18 -17.97
N ILE A 341 25.52 0.20 -17.81
CA ILE A 341 25.99 1.58 -17.96
C ILE A 341 25.79 2.11 -19.40
N GLU A 342 25.79 1.20 -20.38
CA GLU A 342 25.56 1.48 -21.79
C GLU A 342 24.15 2.02 -22.05
N SER A 343 23.19 1.71 -21.19
CA SER A 343 21.79 2.14 -21.34
C SER A 343 21.58 3.65 -21.13
N PHE A 344 22.56 4.34 -20.52
CA PHE A 344 22.50 5.77 -20.21
C PHE A 344 23.05 6.66 -21.32
N GLY A 345 23.64 6.09 -22.39
CA GLY A 345 24.17 6.88 -23.51
C GLY A 345 25.33 7.80 -23.14
N LEU A 346 26.09 7.45 -22.11
CA LEU A 346 27.28 8.19 -21.66
C LEU A 346 28.52 7.70 -22.40
N ALA A 347 29.40 8.63 -22.78
CA ALA A 347 30.70 8.30 -23.34
C ALA A 347 31.59 7.65 -22.26
N PRO A 348 32.30 6.53 -22.55
CA PRO A 348 33.13 5.84 -21.56
C PRO A 348 34.18 6.74 -20.89
N GLU A 349 34.71 7.71 -21.62
CA GLU A 349 35.72 8.67 -21.15
C GLU A 349 35.20 9.61 -20.05
N ARG A 350 33.87 9.78 -19.95
CA ARG A 350 33.24 10.60 -18.92
C ARG A 350 32.97 9.85 -17.62
N LEU A 351 33.20 8.54 -17.60
CA LEU A 351 32.82 7.67 -16.50
C LEU A 351 34.04 7.33 -15.64
N ASP A 352 34.00 7.77 -14.39
CA ASP A 352 34.95 7.38 -13.35
C ASP A 352 34.21 6.48 -12.34
N GLU A 353 34.43 5.16 -12.43
CA GLU A 353 33.81 4.20 -11.52
C GLU A 353 34.35 4.42 -10.10
N ARG A 354 33.44 4.70 -9.18
CA ARG A 354 33.77 4.91 -7.77
C ARG A 354 33.64 3.61 -7.00
N ASP A 355 34.45 3.49 -5.96
CA ASP A 355 34.36 2.35 -5.06
C ASP A 355 32.92 2.18 -4.60
N PRO A 356 32.38 0.95 -4.64
CA PRO A 356 31.07 0.69 -4.10
C PRO A 356 31.07 1.05 -2.61
N ILE A 357 29.92 1.50 -2.12
CA ILE A 357 29.61 1.50 -0.67
C ILE A 357 30.06 0.12 -0.16
N THR A 358 31.07 0.08 0.72
CA THR A 358 32.10 -0.98 0.83
C THR A 358 31.64 -2.43 0.56
N GLU A 359 32.52 -3.32 0.06
CA GLU A 359 32.20 -4.74 -0.27
C GLU A 359 31.44 -5.51 0.82
N GLU A 360 31.64 -5.16 2.10
CA GLU A 360 30.94 -5.76 3.24
C GLU A 360 29.49 -5.25 3.41
N GLU A 361 29.25 -4.00 3.01
CA GLU A 361 27.95 -3.31 2.99
C GLU A 361 27.12 -3.71 1.77
N THR A 362 27.76 -4.02 0.63
CA THR A 362 27.12 -4.41 -0.64
C THR A 362 26.87 -5.90 -0.82
N ARG A 363 27.55 -6.79 -0.08
CA ARG A 363 27.41 -8.28 -0.19
C ARG A 363 25.98 -8.80 -0.06
N ASN A 364 25.11 -8.02 0.56
CA ASN A 364 23.71 -8.36 0.82
C ASN A 364 22.71 -7.75 -0.18
N TRP A 365 23.19 -6.91 -1.08
CA TRP A 365 22.42 -6.30 -2.16
C TRP A 365 22.65 -7.11 -3.43
N ARG A 366 21.76 -8.07 -3.73
CA ARG A 366 21.71 -8.74 -5.05
C ARG A 366 21.32 -7.79 -6.21
N GLN A 367 21.42 -6.48 -6.00
CA GLN A 367 21.24 -5.40 -6.96
C GLN A 367 22.33 -4.36 -6.70
N ALA A 368 23.60 -4.72 -6.93
CA ALA A 368 24.75 -3.84 -6.74
C ALA A 368 24.58 -2.59 -7.62
N ALA A 369 24.06 -1.52 -7.03
CA ALA A 369 24.06 -0.22 -7.69
C ALA A 369 25.52 0.22 -7.76
N ARG A 370 26.01 0.45 -8.97
CA ARG A 370 27.35 0.96 -9.23
C ARG A 370 27.33 2.48 -9.17
N LEU A 371 28.42 3.04 -8.67
CA LEU A 371 28.59 4.49 -8.55
C LEU A 371 29.55 4.94 -9.64
N TYR A 372 29.13 5.93 -10.43
CA TYR A 372 29.98 6.55 -11.43
C TYR A 372 30.00 8.06 -11.18
N ALA A 373 31.18 8.62 -10.94
CA ALA A 373 31.37 10.06 -11.06
C ALA A 373 31.41 10.39 -12.56
N VAL A 374 30.49 11.24 -13.00
CA VAL A 374 30.37 11.61 -14.41
C VAL A 374 30.86 13.04 -14.59
N THR A 375 31.86 13.22 -15.43
CA THR A 375 32.43 14.54 -15.72
C THR A 375 31.48 15.39 -16.58
N PRO A 376 31.61 16.74 -16.55
CA PRO A 376 30.80 17.63 -17.37
C PRO A 376 30.93 17.26 -18.86
N ARG A 377 29.93 17.63 -19.65
CA ARG A 377 30.05 17.51 -21.11
C ARG A 377 31.02 18.59 -21.58
N GLU A 378 32.05 18.22 -22.34
CA GLU A 378 32.89 19.20 -23.01
C GLU A 378 31.99 20.01 -23.98
N GLU A 379 31.94 21.33 -23.81
CA GLU A 379 31.36 22.19 -24.85
C GLU A 379 32.23 21.99 -26.09
N PRO A 380 31.66 21.69 -27.28
CA PRO A 380 32.45 21.73 -28.50
C PRO A 380 33.04 23.14 -28.57
N ASP A 381 34.37 23.22 -28.67
CA ASP A 381 35.13 24.46 -28.80
C ASP A 381 34.33 25.44 -29.66
N ARG A 382 33.84 26.52 -29.04
CA ARG A 382 33.38 27.67 -29.81
C ARG A 382 34.64 28.27 -30.40
N GLU A 383 35.04 27.76 -31.57
CA GLU A 383 36.11 28.32 -32.38
C GLU A 383 35.90 29.83 -32.46
N ARG A 384 36.99 30.53 -32.12
CA ARG A 384 37.10 31.99 -32.00
C ARG A 384 37.01 32.69 -33.35
#